data_AF-A0A9D4E5I4-F1
#
_entry.id   AF-A0A9D4E5I4-F1
#
_cell.length_a   1.000
_cell.length_b   1.000
_cell.length_c   1.000
_cell.angle_alpha   90.00
_cell.angle_beta   90.00
_cell.angle_gamma   90.00
#
_symmetry.space_group_name_H-M   'P 1'
#
loop_
_entity.id
_entity.type
_entity.pdbx_description
1 polymer ?
#
loop_
_entity_poly.entity_id
_entity_poly.type
_entity_poly.pdbx_seq_one_letter_code
_entity_poly.pdbx_strand_id
1 'polypeptide(L)'
;MCPPGTHWVSDCNSDGQQDKCEPCPEGSYTSNYNIAHLCAPCRTECTGQHHDRNIVQVSCTNISDLKCACKEGYWLKRHHQKSTCRHVSSCRPGSGVQRQADDNSDTTCATCQAGFTFSNITSTTELCRDCTVCGDAYEVVTKCTPFNDTVCQLKEQPYDIVEPIAGLSIETELSSSARITWSISKMTMVVCFALLQLQSF
;
A
#
# COMPACT_ATOMS: atom_id res chain seq x y z
N MET A 1 46.57 21.69 -9.17
CA MET A 1 45.57 20.61 -9.45
C MET A 1 44.22 21.23 -9.70
N CYS A 2 43.51 20.85 -10.76
CA CYS A 2 42.20 21.39 -11.13
C CYS A 2 41.06 20.96 -10.21
N PRO A 3 40.12 21.86 -9.88
CA PRO A 3 38.96 21.53 -9.05
C PRO A 3 37.96 20.59 -9.75
N PRO A 4 37.03 19.95 -9.02
CA PRO A 4 35.92 19.20 -9.60
C PRO A 4 35.14 20.04 -10.62
N GLY A 5 34.66 19.40 -11.70
CA GLY A 5 33.98 20.09 -12.79
C GLY A 5 34.90 20.70 -13.83
N THR A 6 36.22 20.55 -13.64
CA THR A 6 37.24 21.01 -14.58
C THR A 6 38.28 19.92 -14.83
N HIS A 7 38.99 20.04 -15.96
CA HIS A 7 40.13 19.21 -16.33
C HIS A 7 41.38 20.08 -16.52
N TRP A 8 42.54 19.46 -16.41
CA TRP A 8 43.85 20.11 -16.57
C TRP A 8 44.14 20.37 -18.04
N VAL A 9 44.72 21.55 -18.31
CA VAL A 9 45.16 22.00 -19.64
C VAL A 9 46.66 22.25 -19.68
N SER A 10 47.20 22.94 -18.68
CA SER A 10 48.63 23.20 -18.54
C SER A 10 48.98 23.56 -17.10
N ASP A 11 50.25 23.41 -16.74
CA ASP A 11 50.75 23.79 -15.43
C ASP A 11 50.65 25.30 -15.16
N CYS A 12 50.67 25.66 -13.89
CA CYS A 12 50.81 27.03 -13.45
C CYS A 12 52.23 27.57 -13.74
N ASN A 13 52.34 28.89 -13.90
CA ASN A 13 53.61 29.55 -14.23
C ASN A 13 54.44 29.92 -12.98
N SER A 14 53.90 29.72 -11.76
CA SER A 14 54.53 30.13 -10.51
C SER A 14 54.01 29.31 -9.34
N ASP A 15 54.88 29.03 -8.37
CA ASP A 15 54.52 28.27 -7.17
C ASP A 15 53.36 28.94 -6.41
N GLY A 16 52.37 28.14 -6.02
CA GLY A 16 51.18 28.59 -5.31
C GLY A 16 50.04 29.11 -6.21
N GLN A 17 50.21 29.15 -7.53
CA GLN A 17 49.11 29.39 -8.47
C GLN A 17 48.37 28.09 -8.84
N GLN A 18 47.10 28.25 -9.18
CA GLN A 18 46.25 27.19 -9.71
C GLN A 18 46.68 26.85 -11.15
N ASP A 19 46.73 25.55 -11.49
CA ASP A 19 46.97 25.10 -12.87
C ASP A 19 45.92 25.69 -13.82
N LYS A 20 46.25 25.78 -15.10
CA LYS A 20 45.25 26.17 -16.10
C LYS A 20 44.24 25.04 -16.27
N CYS A 21 42.99 25.34 -15.96
CA CYS A 21 41.88 24.38 -15.98
C CYS A 21 40.76 24.87 -16.89
N GLU A 22 40.10 23.93 -17.55
CA GLU A 22 38.91 24.20 -18.37
C GLU A 22 37.70 23.40 -17.87
N PRO A 23 36.46 23.92 -18.02
CA PRO A 23 35.25 23.22 -17.62
C PRO A 23 35.10 21.89 -18.36
N CYS A 24 34.54 20.89 -17.68
CA CYS A 24 34.16 19.65 -18.36
C CYS A 24 33.14 19.92 -19.48
N PRO A 25 33.34 19.34 -20.68
CA PRO A 25 32.34 19.34 -21.75
C PRO A 25 30.99 18.77 -21.30
N GLU A 26 29.92 19.14 -22.00
CA GLU A 26 28.58 18.59 -21.74
C GLU A 26 28.59 17.06 -21.80
N GLY A 27 27.92 16.42 -20.83
CA GLY A 27 27.92 14.96 -20.71
C GLY A 27 29.20 14.36 -20.14
N SER A 28 30.05 15.17 -19.48
CA SER A 28 31.25 14.69 -18.78
C SER A 28 31.46 15.37 -17.42
N TYR A 29 32.27 14.74 -16.56
CA TYR A 29 32.46 15.20 -15.18
C TYR A 29 33.84 14.87 -14.59
N THR A 30 34.21 15.58 -13.53
CA THR A 30 35.30 15.21 -12.60
C THR A 30 34.86 15.46 -11.17
N SER A 31 35.00 14.47 -10.29
CA SER A 31 34.47 14.57 -8.91
C SER A 31 35.47 15.03 -7.86
N ASN A 32 36.76 14.99 -8.17
CA ASN A 32 37.83 15.32 -7.23
C ASN A 32 38.79 16.33 -7.86
N TYR A 33 39.63 16.92 -7.01
CA TYR A 33 40.79 17.65 -7.51
C TYR A 33 41.66 16.72 -8.34
N ASN A 34 42.02 17.14 -9.54
CA ASN A 34 42.61 16.27 -10.54
C ASN A 34 43.66 16.97 -11.39
N ILE A 35 44.44 16.17 -12.11
CA ILE A 35 45.34 16.59 -13.20
C ILE A 35 44.95 15.87 -14.50
N ALA A 36 43.68 15.48 -14.62
CA ALA A 36 43.21 14.70 -15.75
C ALA A 36 43.15 15.60 -16.98
N HIS A 37 43.66 15.13 -18.12
CA HIS A 37 43.54 15.85 -19.38
C HIS A 37 42.12 15.79 -19.98
N LEU A 38 41.30 14.82 -19.54
CA LEU A 38 39.96 14.57 -20.02
C LEU A 38 39.02 14.29 -18.85
N CYS A 39 37.78 14.80 -18.93
CA CYS A 39 36.73 14.47 -17.98
C CYS A 39 36.17 13.06 -18.25
N ALA A 40 35.66 12.41 -17.21
CA ALA A 40 34.99 11.12 -17.35
C ALA A 40 33.63 11.31 -18.03
N PRO A 41 33.23 10.45 -18.98
CA PRO A 41 31.90 10.54 -19.58
C PRO A 41 30.83 10.19 -18.55
N CYS A 42 29.72 10.92 -18.59
CA CYS A 42 28.52 10.58 -17.85
C CYS A 42 27.96 9.26 -18.35
N ARG A 43 27.48 8.42 -17.43
CA ARG A 43 26.56 7.35 -17.84
C ARG A 43 25.24 7.98 -18.29
N THR A 44 24.55 7.30 -19.20
CA THR A 44 23.21 7.70 -19.66
C THR A 44 22.10 6.97 -18.90
N GLU A 45 22.43 5.85 -18.28
CA GLU A 45 21.52 5.01 -17.52
C GLU A 45 22.25 4.27 -16.40
N CYS A 46 21.46 3.71 -15.48
CA CYS A 46 21.99 2.81 -14.47
C CYS A 46 22.40 1.50 -15.13
N THR A 47 23.68 1.17 -15.06
CA THR A 47 24.25 -0.06 -15.65
C THR A 47 24.56 -1.10 -14.56
N GLY A 48 24.50 -2.40 -14.89
CA GLY A 48 24.81 -3.50 -13.97
C GLY A 48 23.81 -4.65 -14.00
N GLN A 49 23.99 -5.65 -13.12
CA GLN A 49 23.01 -6.73 -12.97
C GLN A 49 21.69 -6.18 -12.42
N HIS A 50 20.58 -6.53 -13.06
CA HIS A 50 19.23 -6.04 -12.75
C HIS A 50 19.05 -4.52 -12.94
N HIS A 51 19.61 -3.95 -14.01
CA HIS A 51 19.42 -2.53 -14.35
C HIS A 51 17.93 -2.15 -14.49
N ASP A 52 17.09 -3.11 -14.87
CA ASP A 52 15.62 -3.01 -14.95
C ASP A 52 14.96 -2.64 -13.63
N ARG A 53 15.63 -2.88 -12.50
CA ARG A 53 15.14 -2.58 -11.13
C ARG A 53 15.74 -1.30 -10.55
N ASN A 54 16.57 -0.61 -11.32
CA ASN A 54 17.18 0.65 -10.92
C ASN A 54 16.53 1.82 -11.65
N ILE A 55 16.62 3.00 -11.03
CA ILE A 55 16.26 4.28 -11.61
C ILE A 55 17.38 5.28 -11.37
N VAL A 56 17.49 6.26 -12.26
CA VAL A 56 18.36 7.42 -12.03
C VAL A 56 17.71 8.27 -10.94
N GLN A 57 18.34 8.32 -9.77
CA GLN A 57 17.89 9.12 -8.63
C GLN A 57 18.42 10.55 -8.73
N VAL A 58 19.68 10.68 -9.18
CA VAL A 58 20.34 11.97 -9.40
C VAL A 58 20.99 11.92 -10.78
N SER A 59 20.70 12.91 -11.62
CA SER A 59 21.31 13.03 -12.95
C SER A 59 22.79 13.35 -12.86
N CYS A 60 23.52 13.07 -13.94
CA CYS A 60 24.90 13.52 -14.06
C CYS A 60 24.99 15.05 -13.99
N THR A 61 26.09 15.54 -13.42
CA THR A 61 26.49 16.95 -13.40
C THR A 61 27.96 17.05 -13.79
N ASN A 62 28.50 18.23 -14.04
CA ASN A 62 29.93 18.39 -14.31
C ASN A 62 30.83 17.93 -13.14
N ILE A 63 30.31 17.83 -11.92
CA ILE A 63 31.09 17.39 -10.74
C ILE A 63 30.80 15.94 -10.30
N SER A 64 29.81 15.27 -10.87
CA SER A 64 29.47 13.90 -10.46
C SER A 64 28.71 13.14 -11.54
N ASP A 65 28.99 11.85 -11.68
CA ASP A 65 28.15 10.96 -12.48
C ASP A 65 26.70 10.89 -11.96
N LEU A 66 25.83 10.30 -12.77
CA LEU A 66 24.50 9.92 -12.30
C LEU A 66 24.61 8.95 -11.11
N LYS A 67 23.65 9.06 -10.18
CA LYS A 67 23.46 8.12 -9.07
C LYS A 67 22.19 7.32 -9.27
N CYS A 68 22.27 6.05 -8.91
CA CYS A 68 21.20 5.08 -9.09
C CYS A 68 20.56 4.72 -7.74
N ALA A 69 19.25 4.50 -7.76
CA ALA A 69 18.50 3.92 -6.65
C ALA A 69 17.63 2.76 -7.14
N CYS A 70 17.14 1.95 -6.21
CA CYS A 70 16.17 0.92 -6.52
C CYS A 70 14.79 1.53 -6.80
N LYS A 71 14.04 0.90 -7.72
CA LYS A 71 12.63 1.23 -7.96
C LYS A 71 11.78 1.00 -6.71
N GLU A 72 10.62 1.64 -6.67
CA GLU A 72 9.61 1.36 -5.64
C GLU A 72 9.27 -0.14 -5.59
N GLY A 73 9.09 -0.68 -4.37
CA GLY A 73 8.93 -2.12 -4.15
C GLY A 73 10.24 -2.91 -4.10
N TYR A 74 11.40 -2.23 -4.21
CA TYR A 74 12.71 -2.83 -4.07
C TYR A 74 13.59 -2.08 -3.05
N TRP A 75 14.53 -2.80 -2.45
CA TRP A 75 15.55 -2.27 -1.55
C TRP A 75 16.95 -2.68 -2.01
N LEU A 76 17.97 -1.89 -1.64
CA LEU A 76 19.35 -2.12 -2.04
C LEU A 76 20.02 -3.16 -1.13
N LYS A 77 20.12 -4.40 -1.60
CA LYS A 77 20.92 -5.42 -0.93
C LYS A 77 22.38 -5.27 -1.30
N ARG A 78 23.22 -4.93 -0.33
CA ARG A 78 24.69 -4.90 -0.46
C ARG A 78 25.27 -6.22 0.04
N HIS A 79 26.08 -6.88 -0.79
CA HIS A 79 26.78 -8.11 -0.44
C HIS A 79 28.19 -8.09 -1.03
N HIS A 80 29.19 -7.98 -0.15
CA HIS A 80 30.59 -7.68 -0.51
C HIS A 80 30.68 -6.46 -1.44
N GLN A 81 31.31 -6.60 -2.61
CA GLN A 81 31.50 -5.55 -3.62
C GLN A 81 30.36 -5.47 -4.63
N LYS A 82 29.23 -6.17 -4.40
CA LYS A 82 28.07 -6.16 -5.28
C LYS A 82 26.86 -5.57 -4.57
N SER A 83 26.14 -4.71 -5.27
CA SER A 83 24.85 -4.17 -4.85
C SER A 83 23.78 -4.63 -5.82
N THR A 84 22.61 -5.02 -5.30
CA THR A 84 21.50 -5.50 -6.15
C THR A 84 20.16 -5.11 -5.54
N CYS A 85 19.26 -4.60 -6.37
CA CYS A 85 17.88 -4.34 -5.98
C CYS A 85 17.10 -5.64 -5.81
N ARG A 86 16.61 -5.86 -4.60
CA ARG A 86 15.81 -7.01 -4.18
C ARG A 86 14.40 -6.56 -3.91
N HIS A 87 13.41 -7.39 -4.26
CA HIS A 87 12.03 -7.11 -3.87
C HIS A 87 11.92 -6.97 -2.36
N VAL A 88 11.10 -6.03 -1.92
CA VAL A 88 10.67 -5.92 -0.54
C VAL A 88 9.86 -7.16 -0.17
N SER A 89 10.25 -7.81 0.93
CA SER A 89 9.57 -8.98 1.46
C SER A 89 8.23 -8.60 2.09
N SER A 90 7.24 -9.47 1.91
CA SER A 90 5.93 -9.34 2.54
C SER A 90 5.79 -10.30 3.72
N CYS A 91 5.19 -9.81 4.81
CA CYS A 91 4.77 -10.62 5.93
C CYS A 91 3.50 -11.39 5.56
N ARG A 92 3.53 -12.70 5.76
CA ARG A 92 2.41 -13.62 5.43
C ARG A 92 1.38 -13.65 6.57
N PRO A 93 0.17 -14.19 6.32
CA PRO A 93 -0.79 -14.46 7.38
C PRO A 93 -0.13 -15.21 8.55
N GLY A 94 -0.49 -14.85 9.78
CA GLY A 94 0.20 -15.30 10.99
C GLY A 94 1.32 -14.36 11.46
N SER A 95 1.73 -13.40 10.64
CA SER A 95 2.80 -12.44 10.95
C SER A 95 2.45 -11.04 10.45
N GLY A 96 2.94 -10.04 11.16
CA GLY A 96 2.82 -8.63 10.81
C GLY A 96 4.19 -7.99 10.64
N VAL A 97 4.23 -6.83 9.98
CA VAL A 97 5.43 -6.02 9.83
C VAL A 97 5.89 -5.55 11.19
N GLN A 98 7.15 -5.82 11.54
CA GLN A 98 7.79 -5.27 12.73
C GLN A 98 8.64 -4.04 12.38
N ARG A 99 9.31 -4.08 11.24
CA ARG A 99 10.04 -2.96 10.65
C ARG A 99 9.76 -2.96 9.17
N GLN A 100 9.35 -1.81 8.65
CA GLN A 100 9.14 -1.61 7.22
C GLN A 100 10.48 -1.53 6.50
N ALA A 101 10.53 -2.01 5.25
CA ALA A 101 11.69 -1.83 4.39
C ALA A 101 12.05 -0.35 4.19
N ASP A 102 13.32 -0.09 3.96
CA ASP A 102 13.86 1.19 3.52
C ASP A 102 14.79 0.97 2.32
N ASP A 103 15.44 2.04 1.84
CA ASP A 103 16.32 1.99 0.68
C ASP A 103 17.47 0.96 0.83
N ASN A 104 17.83 0.57 2.05
CA ASN A 104 19.00 -0.25 2.36
C ASN A 104 18.70 -1.51 3.17
N SER A 105 17.45 -1.75 3.55
CA SER A 105 17.05 -2.89 4.37
C SER A 105 15.66 -3.40 4.02
N ASP A 106 15.47 -4.71 4.16
CA ASP A 106 14.20 -5.36 3.90
C ASP A 106 13.20 -5.17 5.06
N THR A 107 11.94 -5.47 4.78
CA THR A 107 10.90 -5.63 5.79
C THR A 107 11.25 -6.78 6.72
N THR A 108 11.11 -6.57 8.03
CA THR A 108 11.18 -7.65 9.01
C THR A 108 9.80 -7.95 9.58
N CYS A 109 9.48 -9.23 9.71
CA CYS A 109 8.19 -9.69 10.18
C CYS A 109 8.29 -10.27 11.60
N ALA A 110 7.27 -10.02 12.42
CA ALA A 110 7.10 -10.67 13.71
C ALA A 110 5.84 -11.54 13.69
N THR A 111 5.90 -12.70 14.34
CA THR A 111 4.74 -13.58 14.52
C THR A 111 3.71 -12.90 15.43
N CYS A 112 2.43 -12.98 15.04
CA CYS A 112 1.36 -12.42 15.87
C CYS A 112 1.15 -13.28 17.13
N GLN A 113 0.83 -12.61 18.23
CA GLN A 113 0.68 -13.24 19.54
C GLN A 113 -0.67 -13.94 19.65
N ALA A 114 -0.67 -15.26 19.77
CA ALA A 114 -1.88 -16.06 19.86
C ALA A 114 -2.81 -15.59 21.00
N GLY A 115 -4.08 -15.34 20.66
CA GLY A 115 -5.10 -14.84 21.59
C GLY A 115 -5.09 -13.33 21.82
N PHE A 116 -4.12 -12.58 21.27
CA PHE A 116 -4.01 -11.13 21.44
C PHE A 116 -3.99 -10.37 20.12
N THR A 117 -3.22 -10.87 19.14
CA THR A 117 -3.10 -10.25 17.82
C THR A 117 -3.15 -11.28 16.69
N PHE A 118 -3.55 -10.84 15.50
CA PHE A 118 -3.65 -11.66 14.30
C PHE A 118 -3.27 -10.88 13.03
N SER A 119 -2.97 -11.61 11.95
CA SER A 119 -2.86 -11.08 10.59
C SER A 119 -3.35 -12.14 9.61
N ASN A 120 -4.37 -11.81 8.81
CA ASN A 120 -4.98 -12.71 7.83
C ASN A 120 -4.60 -12.39 6.37
N ILE A 121 -3.68 -11.44 6.16
CA ILE A 121 -3.28 -10.96 4.83
C ILE A 121 -1.77 -11.09 4.63
N THR A 122 -1.35 -11.00 3.36
CA THR A 122 0.07 -10.81 3.03
C THR A 122 0.31 -9.32 2.80
N SER A 123 1.23 -8.70 3.54
CA SER A 123 1.48 -7.25 3.45
C SER A 123 2.94 -6.88 3.70
N THR A 124 3.40 -5.79 3.08
CA THR A 124 4.70 -5.17 3.32
C THR A 124 4.64 -4.04 4.35
N THR A 125 3.44 -3.66 4.81
CA THR A 125 3.22 -2.51 5.70
C THR A 125 2.37 -2.83 6.95
N GLU A 126 1.50 -3.84 6.88
CA GLU A 126 0.53 -4.10 7.95
C GLU A 126 1.17 -4.80 9.17
N LEU A 127 0.96 -4.19 10.33
CA LEU A 127 1.29 -4.76 11.64
C LEU A 127 0.31 -5.90 11.99
N CYS A 128 0.63 -6.67 13.04
CA CYS A 128 -0.37 -7.53 13.64
C CYS A 128 -1.49 -6.67 14.25
N ARG A 129 -2.74 -7.03 13.98
CA ARG A 129 -3.92 -6.33 14.47
C ARG A 129 -4.40 -6.95 15.77
N ASP A 130 -4.91 -6.14 16.68
CA ASP A 130 -5.52 -6.65 17.91
C ASP A 130 -6.75 -7.49 17.58
N CYS A 131 -6.91 -8.60 18.31
CA CYS A 131 -8.08 -9.45 18.20
C CYS A 131 -9.34 -8.70 18.68
N THR A 132 -10.45 -8.94 18.01
CA THR A 132 -11.77 -8.47 18.42
C THR A 132 -12.14 -9.07 19.79
N VAL A 133 -12.63 -8.21 20.67
CA VAL A 133 -13.20 -8.60 21.97
C VAL A 133 -14.73 -8.61 21.84
N CYS A 134 -15.35 -9.76 22.09
CA CYS A 134 -16.81 -9.86 22.06
C CYS A 134 -17.41 -9.15 23.28
N GLY A 135 -18.39 -8.27 23.05
CA GLY A 135 -19.14 -7.62 24.12
C GLY A 135 -20.14 -8.56 24.80
N ASP A 136 -20.76 -8.11 25.89
CA ASP A 136 -21.58 -8.95 26.77
C ASP A 136 -22.78 -9.63 26.08
N ALA A 137 -23.35 -9.00 25.05
CA ALA A 137 -24.46 -9.54 24.26
C ALA A 137 -24.04 -10.65 23.28
N TYR A 138 -22.73 -10.87 23.11
CA TYR A 138 -22.16 -11.81 22.14
C TYR A 138 -21.40 -12.93 22.85
N GLU A 139 -21.36 -14.10 22.24
CA GLU A 139 -20.51 -15.22 22.61
C GLU A 139 -19.39 -15.43 21.59
N VAL A 140 -18.27 -15.98 22.05
CA VAL A 140 -17.11 -16.29 21.22
C VAL A 140 -17.36 -17.64 20.53
N VAL A 141 -17.54 -17.62 19.21
CA VAL A 141 -17.69 -18.83 18.39
C VAL A 141 -16.32 -19.41 18.05
N THR A 142 -15.40 -18.54 17.63
CA THR A 142 -14.03 -18.91 17.27
C THR A 142 -13.06 -18.02 18.03
N LYS A 143 -12.11 -18.65 18.72
CA LYS A 143 -11.05 -17.92 19.44
C LYS A 143 -10.05 -17.33 18.45
N CYS A 144 -9.50 -16.16 18.78
CA CYS A 144 -8.45 -15.56 17.99
C CYS A 144 -7.20 -16.46 17.91
N THR A 145 -6.60 -16.49 16.72
CA THR A 145 -5.33 -17.17 16.42
C THR A 145 -4.39 -16.17 15.74
N PRO A 146 -3.09 -16.46 15.59
CA PRO A 146 -2.20 -15.56 14.84
C PRO A 146 -2.66 -15.27 13.40
N PHE A 147 -3.50 -16.14 12.83
CA PHE A 147 -3.95 -16.07 11.44
C PHE A 147 -5.34 -15.45 11.28
N ASN A 148 -6.22 -15.60 12.27
CA ASN A 148 -7.64 -15.28 12.18
C ASN A 148 -8.13 -14.58 13.45
N ASP A 149 -9.02 -13.61 13.27
CA ASP A 149 -9.65 -12.87 14.35
C ASP A 149 -10.63 -13.74 15.18
N THR A 150 -11.00 -13.24 16.34
CA THR A 150 -12.15 -13.72 17.11
C THR A 150 -13.43 -13.54 16.29
N VAL A 151 -14.29 -14.57 16.29
CA VAL A 151 -15.64 -14.47 15.72
C VAL A 151 -16.66 -14.42 16.85
N CYS A 152 -17.45 -13.35 16.86
CA CYS A 152 -18.51 -13.11 17.84
C CYS A 152 -19.90 -13.38 17.22
N GLN A 153 -20.77 -14.04 17.96
CA GLN A 153 -22.17 -14.26 17.58
C GLN A 153 -23.09 -13.75 18.69
N LEU A 154 -24.23 -13.15 18.32
CA LEU A 154 -25.23 -12.73 19.31
C LEU A 154 -25.68 -13.95 20.11
N LYS A 155 -25.73 -13.81 21.43
CA LYS A 155 -26.32 -14.84 22.29
C LYS A 155 -27.79 -14.97 21.91
N GLU A 156 -28.23 -16.17 21.58
CA GLU A 156 -29.66 -16.44 21.48
C GLU A 156 -30.26 -16.23 22.87
N GLN A 157 -31.02 -15.14 23.02
CA GLN A 157 -31.91 -15.03 24.16
C GLN A 157 -33.06 -16.01 23.89
N PRO A 158 -33.44 -16.85 24.87
CA PRO A 158 -34.72 -17.53 24.77
C PRO A 158 -35.74 -16.43 24.52
N TYR A 159 -36.44 -16.50 23.38
CA TYR A 159 -37.62 -15.68 23.15
C TYR A 159 -38.47 -15.90 24.40
N ASP A 160 -38.62 -14.89 25.24
CA ASP A 160 -39.58 -14.95 26.33
C ASP A 160 -40.87 -15.34 25.64
N ILE A 161 -41.31 -16.58 25.87
CA ILE A 161 -42.65 -17.00 25.50
C ILE A 161 -43.48 -16.12 26.40
N VAL A 162 -43.93 -14.97 25.86
CA VAL A 162 -44.93 -14.16 26.50
C VAL A 162 -46.08 -15.13 26.70
N GLU A 163 -46.27 -15.61 27.93
CA GLU A 163 -47.43 -16.41 28.27
C GLU A 163 -48.63 -15.62 27.74
N PRO A 164 -49.55 -16.25 26.97
CA PRO A 164 -50.73 -15.56 26.51
C PRO A 164 -51.42 -15.01 27.77
N ILE A 165 -51.50 -13.68 27.86
CA ILE A 165 -52.19 -13.02 28.96
C ILE A 165 -53.62 -13.54 28.91
N ALA A 166 -53.95 -14.47 29.82
CA ALA A 166 -55.30 -14.97 29.97
C ALA A 166 -56.15 -13.79 30.46
N GLY A 167 -56.84 -13.11 29.54
CA GLY A 167 -57.76 -12.05 29.93
C GLY A 167 -58.09 -10.96 28.90
N LEU A 168 -57.47 -10.89 27.73
CA LEU A 168 -57.97 -9.97 26.69
C LEU A 168 -59.04 -10.65 25.84
N SER A 169 -60.28 -10.62 26.33
CA SER A 169 -61.47 -10.77 25.50
C SER A 169 -61.58 -9.56 24.58
N ILE A 170 -61.14 -9.72 23.33
CA ILE A 170 -61.48 -8.78 22.25
C ILE A 170 -62.90 -9.15 21.83
N GLU A 171 -63.89 -8.39 22.29
CA GLU A 171 -65.23 -8.44 21.69
C GLU A 171 -65.14 -7.84 20.28
N THR A 172 -65.09 -8.69 19.26
CA THR A 172 -65.33 -8.26 17.89
C THR A 172 -66.83 -8.11 17.70
N GLU A 173 -67.35 -6.90 17.82
CA GLU A 173 -68.70 -6.61 17.35
C GLU A 173 -68.77 -6.79 15.82
N LEU A 174 -69.58 -7.76 15.38
CA LEU A 174 -70.08 -7.79 14.00
C LEU A 174 -71.12 -6.68 13.84
N SER A 175 -70.67 -5.46 13.53
CA SER A 175 -71.57 -4.41 13.05
C SER A 175 -71.72 -4.51 11.53
N SER A 176 -72.90 -4.94 11.11
CA SER A 176 -73.34 -4.91 9.72
C SER A 176 -73.53 -3.46 9.24
N SER A 177 -73.04 -3.20 8.02
CA SER A 177 -73.29 -2.03 7.17
C SER A 177 -72.33 -0.83 7.27
N ALA A 178 -71.41 -0.76 6.30
CA ALA A 178 -70.90 0.51 5.79
C ALA A 178 -70.65 0.37 4.28
N ARG A 179 -71.41 1.14 3.49
CA ARG A 179 -71.32 1.17 2.03
C ARG A 179 -70.02 1.89 1.63
N ILE A 180 -69.22 1.24 0.80
CA ILE A 180 -68.04 1.85 0.17
C ILE A 180 -68.52 2.63 -1.06
N THR A 181 -68.62 3.95 -0.96
CA THR A 181 -68.77 4.85 -2.11
C THR A 181 -67.38 5.25 -2.62
N TRP A 182 -67.11 4.96 -3.88
CA TRP A 182 -65.88 5.37 -4.58
C TRP A 182 -66.03 6.81 -5.04
N SER A 183 -65.16 7.71 -4.58
CA SER A 183 -65.03 9.05 -5.13
C SER A 183 -63.78 9.11 -6.01
N ILE A 184 -63.99 9.15 -7.33
CA ILE A 184 -62.94 9.28 -8.34
C ILE A 184 -62.76 10.78 -8.62
N SER A 185 -61.55 11.30 -8.40
CA SER A 185 -61.10 12.53 -9.07
C SER A 185 -59.85 12.25 -9.88
N LYS A 186 -60.02 12.48 -11.19
CA LYS A 186 -59.05 12.56 -12.30
C LYS A 186 -57.99 13.64 -11.99
N MET A 187 -56.77 13.73 -12.51
CA MET A 187 -56.08 13.35 -13.76
C MET A 187 -54.57 13.49 -13.41
N THR A 188 -53.59 12.85 -14.05
CA THR A 188 -53.24 12.98 -15.46
C THR A 188 -52.27 11.87 -15.88
N MET A 189 -52.33 11.60 -17.17
CA MET A 189 -51.89 10.45 -17.96
C MET A 189 -50.38 10.49 -18.33
N VAL A 190 -49.91 9.38 -18.93
CA VAL A 190 -48.70 9.23 -19.78
C VAL A 190 -47.45 8.82 -18.96
N VAL A 191 -46.85 7.61 -19.06
CA VAL A 191 -46.44 6.81 -20.23
C VAL A 191 -46.46 5.30 -19.91
N CYS A 192 -46.95 4.54 -20.89
CA CYS A 192 -46.91 3.09 -21.05
C CYS A 192 -45.48 2.58 -21.31
N PHE A 193 -45.06 1.43 -20.75
CA PHE A 193 -44.48 0.31 -21.52
C PHE A 193 -44.26 -0.91 -20.59
N ALA A 194 -45.17 -1.87 -20.73
CA ALA A 194 -45.08 -3.24 -20.24
C ALA A 194 -44.06 -4.02 -21.09
N LEU A 195 -43.13 -4.77 -20.47
CA LEU A 195 -43.12 -6.23 -20.25
C LEU A 195 -43.10 -7.13 -21.50
N LEU A 196 -42.41 -8.27 -21.29
CA LEU A 196 -42.49 -9.57 -21.97
C LEU A 196 -41.47 -9.86 -23.09
N GLN A 197 -40.60 -10.84 -22.83
CA GLN A 197 -40.61 -12.11 -23.55
C GLN A 197 -40.04 -13.22 -22.64
N LEU A 198 -40.87 -14.17 -22.23
CA LEU A 198 -40.50 -15.54 -21.89
C LEU A 198 -41.73 -16.43 -22.10
N GLN A 199 -41.50 -17.61 -22.69
CA GLN A 199 -42.41 -18.67 -23.15
C GLN A 199 -42.86 -18.54 -24.61
N SER A 200 -42.73 -19.52 -25.53
CA SER A 200 -42.10 -20.85 -25.56
C SER A 200 -42.08 -21.28 -27.04
N PHE A 201 -40.96 -21.80 -27.56
CA PHE A 201 -40.73 -22.80 -28.64
C PHE A 201 -39.32 -22.63 -29.23
#